data_AF-A0A316YXX8-F1
#
_entry.id   AF-A0A316YXX8-F1
#
_cell.length_a   1.000
_cell.length_b   1.000
_cell.length_c   1.000
_cell.angle_alpha   90.00
_cell.angle_beta   90.00
_cell.angle_gamma   90.00
#
_symmetry.space_group_name_H-M   'P 1'
#
loop_
_entity.id
_entity.type
_entity.pdbx_description
1 polymer ?
#
loop_
_entity_poly.entity_id
_entity_poly.type
_entity_poly.pdbx_seq_one_letter_code
_entity_poly.pdbx_strand_id
1 'polypeptide(L)'
;MAGDKGRGLFYRPQIKNDSSITRGTLLLRLKPDIWVPLSSRIASHCYRCLAPANKPAALGDKQGETKRDLFRCKGCRIARYCGESCQRADWPSHRSECRAYKRASSVKGSDVEPGTSVRMLARLAAAKSMDPKLWRRIESLHSYRSEQNKGGLTSEAEAAFATAAFLCSPPSSAGSTSDEKHQAEVLHELGFDSSRDLLDLVCKLNANSITVTASDLAPVGICLSVTAAMLNHSCHPNAAVVFPDGPSTSVESMAVVAIRDIAPGEEIVTSYIDVTDGFVARQAQLQRLYSFQCACKLCRRVSKASFVDAREARWCQMTKECTGWYAKAQRRCTKCQKEHPYDEDEETKLEKAVREAEEALQKTNEEDSMTTWQGVRRHVKSLSGSLPPSAYPLLSLLRAGQTALVTLASTALDTGMGERALDLFDEATRFAMLVVAGMNARGIMVEGHPARAIAILTLAKLLLTDVYEAVASAPSSKAPSGHGETSVLDRPPALPPRGLQRVLTGKQILEQAIKELTIGFGRQDGGGQLTRLAKEMMRHLDDELKLFSAGARLQQ
;
A
#
# COMPACT_ATOMS: atom_id res chain seq x y z
N MET A 1 18.90 -15.28 -22.09
CA MET A 1 18.92 -16.32 -21.04
C MET A 1 18.14 -15.76 -19.85
N ALA A 2 17.02 -16.37 -19.48
CA ALA A 2 16.40 -16.05 -18.19
C ALA A 2 17.27 -16.72 -17.12
N GLY A 3 17.89 -15.93 -16.23
CA GLY A 3 18.68 -16.47 -15.13
C GLY A 3 17.84 -17.42 -14.27
N ASP A 4 18.52 -18.33 -13.60
CA ASP A 4 17.90 -19.20 -12.58
C ASP A 4 17.17 -18.33 -11.54
N LYS A 5 15.85 -18.51 -11.42
CA LYS A 5 15.01 -17.83 -10.42
C LYS A 5 14.88 -18.64 -9.13
N GLY A 6 15.56 -19.78 -9.04
CA GLY A 6 15.37 -20.74 -7.96
C GLY A 6 13.96 -21.33 -7.98
N ARG A 7 13.36 -21.46 -6.80
CA ARG A 7 12.01 -22.03 -6.62
C ARG A 7 10.94 -21.02 -7.06
N GLY A 8 9.79 -21.53 -7.49
CA GLY A 8 8.64 -20.71 -7.88
C GLY A 8 7.34 -21.50 -7.84
N LEU A 9 6.21 -20.79 -7.90
CA LEU A 9 4.88 -21.40 -8.04
C LEU A 9 4.44 -21.36 -9.50
N PHE A 10 3.91 -22.47 -9.99
CA PHE A 10 3.47 -22.62 -11.39
C PHE A 10 2.04 -23.14 -11.43
N TYR A 11 1.25 -22.64 -12.37
CA TYR A 11 -0.10 -23.17 -12.56
C TYR A 11 -0.03 -24.56 -13.20
N ARG A 12 -0.59 -25.55 -12.51
CA ARG A 12 -0.77 -26.91 -13.02
C ARG A 12 -2.27 -27.24 -13.11
N PRO A 13 -2.83 -27.44 -14.32
CA PRO A 13 -4.17 -27.95 -14.51
C PRO A 13 -4.43 -29.25 -13.74
N GLN A 14 -5.62 -29.39 -13.16
CA GLN A 14 -6.05 -30.64 -12.53
C GLN A 14 -6.59 -31.65 -13.57
N ILE A 15 -7.01 -31.17 -14.74
CA ILE A 15 -7.55 -31.99 -15.84
C ILE A 15 -6.75 -31.70 -17.11
N LYS A 16 -6.46 -32.73 -17.92
CA LYS A 16 -5.63 -32.62 -19.14
C LYS A 16 -6.12 -31.59 -20.19
N ASN A 17 -7.38 -31.14 -20.10
CA ASN A 17 -8.00 -30.16 -21.01
C ASN A 17 -8.44 -28.86 -20.29
N ASP A 18 -7.93 -28.58 -19.09
CA ASP A 18 -8.30 -27.34 -18.39
C ASP A 18 -7.79 -26.09 -19.12
N SER A 19 -8.64 -25.07 -19.17
CA SER A 19 -8.35 -23.78 -19.80
C SER A 19 -7.49 -22.89 -18.89
N SER A 20 -6.90 -21.83 -19.45
CA SER A 20 -6.18 -20.82 -18.67
C SER A 20 -7.01 -20.32 -17.47
N ILE A 21 -6.35 -20.09 -16.34
CA ILE A 21 -6.99 -19.37 -15.23
C ILE A 21 -7.36 -17.97 -15.72
N THR A 22 -8.60 -17.55 -15.47
CA THR A 22 -9.03 -16.19 -15.81
C THR A 22 -8.70 -15.20 -14.70
N ARG A 23 -8.45 -13.95 -15.07
CA ARG A 23 -8.29 -12.84 -14.10
C ARG A 23 -9.47 -12.79 -13.14
N GLY A 24 -9.19 -12.49 -11.88
CA GLY A 24 -10.14 -12.47 -10.77
C GLY A 24 -10.31 -13.81 -10.05
N THR A 25 -9.64 -14.87 -10.51
CA THR A 25 -9.65 -16.17 -9.84
C THR A 25 -8.81 -16.10 -8.57
N LEU A 26 -9.40 -16.51 -7.44
CA LEU A 26 -8.67 -16.84 -6.22
C LEU A 26 -7.78 -18.07 -6.45
N LEU A 27 -6.46 -17.88 -6.38
CA LEU A 27 -5.45 -18.91 -6.61
C LEU A 27 -5.14 -19.68 -5.32
N LEU A 28 -4.91 -18.94 -4.23
CA LEU A 28 -4.58 -19.50 -2.92
C LEU A 28 -5.30 -18.73 -1.84
N ARG A 29 -5.77 -19.45 -0.83
CA ARG A 29 -6.21 -18.88 0.43
C ARG A 29 -5.25 -19.35 1.51
N LEU A 30 -4.70 -18.39 2.25
CA LEU A 30 -3.59 -18.62 3.17
C LEU A 30 -3.87 -17.96 4.52
N LYS A 31 -3.40 -18.62 5.57
CA LYS A 31 -3.19 -18.01 6.87
C LYS A 31 -1.71 -17.62 6.96
N PRO A 32 -1.37 -16.37 7.31
CA PRO A 32 0.02 -16.03 7.60
C PRO A 32 0.57 -16.92 8.72
N ASP A 33 1.83 -17.35 8.61
CA ASP A 33 2.43 -18.25 9.59
C ASP A 33 2.74 -17.48 10.89
N ILE A 34 3.34 -16.28 10.77
CA ILE A 34 3.68 -15.36 11.88
C ILE A 34 3.43 -13.92 11.42
N TRP A 35 2.98 -13.03 12.31
CA TRP A 35 2.75 -11.62 11.99
C TRP A 35 2.83 -10.71 13.20
N VAL A 36 3.02 -9.40 12.94
CA VAL A 36 2.99 -8.31 13.93
C VAL A 36 2.35 -7.05 13.33
N PRO A 37 1.68 -6.20 14.12
CA PRO A 37 1.26 -4.87 13.67
C PRO A 37 2.49 -3.97 13.45
N LEU A 38 2.38 -2.97 12.58
CA LEU A 38 3.41 -1.92 12.44
C LEU A 38 3.56 -1.14 13.75
N SER A 39 4.75 -0.59 14.02
CA SER A 39 4.99 0.21 15.24
C SER A 39 4.03 1.39 15.36
N SER A 40 3.76 2.10 14.27
CA SER A 40 2.76 3.19 14.20
C SER A 40 1.31 2.74 14.43
N ARG A 41 1.04 1.42 14.48
CA ARG A 41 -0.29 0.84 14.61
C ARG A 41 -0.50 0.09 15.93
N ILE A 42 0.53 -0.08 16.77
CA ILE A 42 0.43 -0.79 18.06
C ILE A 42 -0.66 -0.20 18.96
N ALA A 43 -0.77 1.14 18.98
CA ALA A 43 -1.73 1.83 19.82
C ALA A 43 -3.18 1.73 19.29
N SER A 44 -3.35 1.59 17.98
CA SER A 44 -4.64 1.71 17.30
C SER A 44 -5.17 0.39 16.74
N HIS A 45 -4.41 -0.70 16.77
CA HIS A 45 -4.79 -1.99 16.20
C HIS A 45 -4.61 -3.13 17.20
N CYS A 46 -5.48 -4.14 17.09
CA CYS A 46 -5.36 -5.36 17.86
C CYS A 46 -4.09 -6.12 17.48
N TYR A 47 -3.27 -6.46 18.46
CA TYR A 47 -1.98 -7.14 18.28
C TYR A 47 -2.12 -8.54 17.67
N ARG A 48 -3.31 -9.13 17.81
CA ARG A 48 -3.62 -10.47 17.29
C ARG A 48 -4.31 -10.45 15.93
N CYS A 49 -5.47 -9.82 15.81
CA CYS A 49 -6.25 -9.84 14.56
C CYS A 49 -5.94 -8.67 13.64
N LEU A 50 -5.13 -7.70 14.07
CA LEU A 50 -4.81 -6.48 13.33
C LEU A 50 -6.04 -5.63 12.95
N ALA A 51 -7.20 -5.86 13.58
CA ALA A 51 -8.35 -4.98 13.42
C ALA A 51 -8.13 -3.65 14.15
N PRO A 52 -8.55 -2.51 13.56
CA PRO A 52 -8.43 -1.21 14.21
C PRO A 52 -9.37 -1.07 15.41
N ALA A 53 -9.04 -0.15 16.32
CA ALA A 53 -9.87 0.28 17.45
C ALA A 53 -11.16 0.95 16.97
N ASN A 54 -11.07 1.80 15.94
CA ASN A 54 -12.25 2.36 15.29
C ASN A 54 -12.60 1.45 14.12
N LYS A 55 -13.68 0.67 14.25
CA LYS A 55 -14.25 0.00 13.08
C LYS A 55 -15.12 1.01 12.33
N PRO A 56 -15.10 1.02 10.99
CA PRO A 56 -16.22 1.56 10.23
C PRO A 56 -17.49 0.88 10.77
N ALA A 57 -18.56 1.65 10.97
CA ALA A 57 -19.85 1.13 11.42
C ALA A 57 -20.21 -0.13 10.63
N ALA A 58 -20.69 -1.17 11.32
CA ALA A 58 -21.33 -2.27 10.61
C ALA A 58 -22.62 -1.73 9.94
N LEU A 59 -22.98 -2.30 8.80
CA LEU A 59 -24.25 -2.00 8.13
C LEU A 59 -25.43 -2.08 9.10
N GLY A 60 -26.15 -0.98 9.28
CA GLY A 60 -27.36 -0.88 10.11
C GLY A 60 -27.21 0.03 11.34
N ASP A 61 -25.99 0.38 11.73
CA ASP A 61 -25.77 1.42 12.75
C ASP A 61 -25.88 2.81 12.11
N LYS A 62 -26.60 3.71 12.79
CA LYS A 62 -26.68 5.13 12.40
C LYS A 62 -25.25 5.66 12.22
N GLN A 63 -25.01 6.33 11.10
CA GLN A 63 -23.72 6.94 10.70
C GLN A 63 -22.88 7.36 11.93
N GLY A 64 -21.82 6.61 12.21
CA GLY A 64 -20.93 6.84 13.34
C GLY A 64 -19.95 5.70 13.52
N GLU A 65 -18.65 5.99 13.62
CA GLU A 65 -17.63 4.99 13.95
C GLU A 65 -17.97 4.33 15.29
N THR A 66 -18.17 3.00 15.32
CA THR A 66 -18.26 2.29 16.59
C THR A 66 -16.85 2.21 17.18
N LYS A 67 -16.56 3.13 18.11
CA LYS A 67 -15.29 3.15 18.86
C LYS A 67 -15.21 1.89 19.72
N ARG A 68 -14.29 0.99 19.40
CA ARG A 68 -13.97 -0.18 20.22
C ARG A 68 -12.72 0.10 21.02
N ASP A 69 -12.84 0.04 22.34
CA ASP A 69 -11.68 0.10 23.21
C ASP A 69 -10.82 -1.17 23.05
N LEU A 70 -9.51 -0.96 22.90
CA LEU A 70 -8.53 -2.04 22.91
C LEU A 70 -7.92 -2.18 24.31
N PHE A 71 -7.95 -3.39 24.84
CA PHE A 71 -7.45 -3.70 26.17
C PHE A 71 -5.96 -3.99 26.13
N ARG A 72 -5.18 -3.28 26.95
CA ARG A 72 -3.74 -3.50 27.08
C ARG A 72 -3.45 -4.83 27.77
N CYS A 73 -2.40 -5.52 27.32
CA CYS A 73 -1.84 -6.67 28.01
C CYS A 73 -1.45 -6.28 29.43
N LYS A 74 -2.03 -6.92 30.46
CA LYS A 74 -1.68 -6.66 31.87
C LYS A 74 -0.20 -6.92 32.18
N GLY A 75 0.46 -7.73 31.35
CA GLY A 75 1.87 -8.04 31.47
C GLY A 75 2.76 -6.90 30.99
N CYS A 76 2.89 -6.73 29.68
CA CYS A 76 3.82 -5.76 29.08
C CYS A 76 3.25 -4.35 28.95
N ARG A 77 1.93 -4.17 29.04
CA ARG A 77 1.20 -2.90 28.77
C ARG A 77 1.36 -2.32 27.36
N ILE A 78 2.15 -2.94 26.49
CA ILE A 78 2.36 -2.53 25.10
C ILE A 78 1.29 -3.12 24.17
N ALA A 79 1.23 -4.44 24.04
CA ALA A 79 0.29 -5.11 23.14
C ALA A 79 -1.16 -4.81 23.56
N ARG A 80 -2.02 -4.51 22.58
CA ARG A 80 -3.45 -4.20 22.79
C ARG A 80 -4.33 -5.22 22.08
N TYR A 81 -5.45 -5.59 22.68
CA TYR A 81 -6.33 -6.61 22.13
C TYR A 81 -7.78 -6.15 22.09
N CYS A 82 -8.49 -6.64 21.08
CA CYS A 82 -9.95 -6.52 20.98
C CYS A 82 -10.71 -7.02 22.23
N GLY A 83 -10.11 -7.94 22.97
CA GLY A 83 -10.68 -8.59 24.15
C GLY A 83 -9.91 -9.85 24.50
N GLU A 84 -10.36 -10.56 25.53
CA GLU A 84 -9.66 -11.72 26.08
C GLU A 84 -9.45 -12.85 25.06
N SER A 85 -10.42 -13.08 24.17
CA SER A 85 -10.29 -14.09 23.10
C SER A 85 -9.05 -13.86 22.22
N CYS A 86 -8.84 -12.62 21.75
CA CYS A 86 -7.66 -12.26 20.97
C CYS A 86 -6.37 -12.38 21.79
N GLN A 87 -6.39 -12.00 23.07
CA GLN A 87 -5.22 -12.11 23.93
C GLN A 87 -4.82 -13.57 24.17
N ARG A 88 -5.79 -14.45 24.48
CA ARG A 88 -5.54 -15.89 24.68
C ARG A 88 -5.03 -16.54 23.39
N ALA A 89 -5.62 -16.19 22.24
CA ALA A 89 -5.19 -16.72 20.94
C ALA A 89 -3.78 -16.27 20.54
N ASP A 90 -3.33 -15.08 20.96
CA ASP A 90 -1.97 -14.58 20.69
C ASP A 90 -0.92 -15.10 21.65
N TRP A 91 -1.32 -15.58 22.83
CA TRP A 91 -0.41 -15.93 23.91
C TRP A 91 0.73 -16.86 23.49
N PRO A 92 0.53 -17.91 22.65
CA PRO A 92 1.64 -18.73 22.17
C PRO A 92 2.75 -17.89 21.50
N SER A 93 2.39 -16.94 20.63
CA SER A 93 3.36 -16.08 19.94
C SER A 93 3.85 -14.91 20.79
N HIS A 94 3.00 -14.38 21.68
CA HIS A 94 3.27 -13.18 22.46
C HIS A 94 4.01 -13.44 23.77
N ARG A 95 3.97 -14.66 24.34
CA ARG A 95 4.50 -14.92 25.70
C ARG A 95 5.97 -14.53 25.87
N SER A 96 6.83 -14.94 24.93
CA SER A 96 8.26 -14.62 24.92
C SER A 96 8.49 -13.12 24.76
N GLU A 97 7.81 -12.53 23.78
CA GLU A 97 7.80 -11.09 23.48
C GLU A 97 7.35 -10.25 24.69
N CYS A 98 6.28 -10.66 25.39
CA CYS A 98 5.76 -10.01 26.59
C CYS A 98 6.78 -9.99 27.73
N ARG A 99 7.53 -11.09 27.90
CA ARG A 99 8.62 -11.17 28.88
C ARG A 99 9.77 -10.25 28.53
N ALA A 100 10.16 -10.21 27.25
CA ALA A 100 11.20 -9.29 26.74
C ALA A 100 10.81 -7.83 27.02
N TYR A 101 9.58 -7.44 26.69
CA TYR A 101 9.05 -6.11 27.03
C TYR A 101 9.13 -5.78 28.52
N LYS A 102 8.71 -6.70 29.40
CA LYS A 102 8.77 -6.47 30.85
C LYS A 102 10.20 -6.21 31.33
N ARG A 103 11.16 -6.98 30.85
CA ARG A 103 12.58 -6.82 31.21
C ARG A 103 13.11 -5.48 30.68
N ALA A 104 12.89 -5.19 29.41
CA ALA A 104 13.29 -3.92 28.80
C ALA A 104 12.70 -2.72 29.55
N SER A 105 11.40 -2.73 29.88
CA SER A 105 10.75 -1.63 30.62
C SER A 105 11.26 -1.43 32.05
N SER A 106 12.04 -2.38 32.59
CA SER A 106 12.61 -2.28 33.94
C SER A 106 13.97 -1.59 33.97
N VAL A 107 14.58 -1.35 32.80
CA VAL A 107 15.86 -0.66 32.66
C VAL A 107 15.59 0.85 32.65
N LYS A 108 16.18 1.60 33.60
CA LYS A 108 16.02 3.06 33.68
C LYS A 108 16.62 3.71 32.42
N GLY A 109 15.83 4.52 31.71
CA GLY A 109 16.25 5.28 30.54
C GLY A 109 16.04 4.59 29.18
N SER A 110 15.50 3.36 29.15
CA SER A 110 15.18 2.66 27.90
C SER A 110 13.70 2.84 27.50
N ASP A 111 13.32 4.03 27.03
CA ASP A 111 12.00 4.27 26.43
C ASP A 111 11.90 3.80 24.96
N VAL A 112 12.89 3.03 24.48
CA VAL A 112 12.91 2.58 23.09
C VAL A 112 11.95 1.42 22.90
N GLU A 113 10.78 1.71 22.33
CA GLU A 113 9.87 0.68 21.84
C GLU A 113 10.50 -0.03 20.64
N PRO A 114 10.66 -1.38 20.66
CA PRO A 114 11.29 -2.12 19.58
C PRO A 114 10.53 -1.92 18.26
N GLY A 115 11.29 -1.69 17.19
CA GLY A 115 10.77 -1.56 15.83
C GLY A 115 10.02 -2.82 15.37
N THR A 116 9.20 -2.66 14.32
CA THR A 116 8.39 -3.76 13.74
C THR A 116 9.22 -5.01 13.43
N SER A 117 10.40 -4.84 12.83
CA SER A 117 11.31 -5.94 12.49
C SER A 117 11.80 -6.69 13.73
N VAL A 118 12.23 -5.97 14.77
CA VAL A 118 12.67 -6.56 16.05
C VAL A 118 11.57 -7.41 16.68
N ARG A 119 10.33 -6.90 16.70
CA ARG A 119 9.17 -7.63 17.26
C ARG A 119 8.85 -8.88 16.44
N MET A 120 8.92 -8.79 15.12
CA MET A 120 8.74 -9.94 14.22
C MET A 120 9.83 -10.99 14.43
N LEU A 121 11.10 -10.59 14.54
CA LEU A 121 12.24 -11.48 14.79
C LEU A 121 12.12 -12.15 16.16
N ALA A 122 11.67 -11.44 17.19
CA ALA A 122 11.41 -12.02 18.49
C ALA A 122 10.35 -13.15 18.44
N ARG A 123 9.30 -12.98 17.63
CA ARG A 123 8.30 -14.05 17.39
C ARG A 123 8.87 -15.21 16.58
N LEU A 124 9.71 -14.93 15.58
CA LEU A 124 10.39 -15.95 14.78
C LEU A 124 11.35 -16.80 15.63
N ALA A 125 12.16 -16.15 16.48
CA ALA A 125 13.04 -16.81 17.42
C ALA A 125 12.27 -17.76 18.37
N ALA A 126 11.12 -17.32 18.87
CA ALA A 126 10.27 -18.16 19.70
C ALA A 126 9.64 -19.33 18.92
N ALA A 127 9.34 -19.15 17.64
CA ALA A 127 8.78 -20.21 16.79
C ALA A 127 9.74 -21.40 16.62
N LYS A 128 11.07 -21.18 16.71
CA LYS A 128 12.09 -22.25 16.62
C LYS A 128 11.85 -23.38 17.61
N SER A 129 11.54 -23.05 18.87
CA SER A 129 11.26 -24.03 19.91
C SER A 129 9.79 -24.47 19.96
N MET A 130 8.87 -23.59 19.56
CA MET A 130 7.43 -23.84 19.69
C MET A 130 6.81 -24.62 18.53
N ASP A 131 7.33 -24.47 17.31
CA ASP A 131 6.84 -25.18 16.12
C ASP A 131 8.02 -25.60 15.21
N PRO A 132 8.66 -26.74 15.50
CA PRO A 132 9.80 -27.23 14.71
C PRO A 132 9.46 -27.56 13.25
N LYS A 133 8.19 -27.84 12.93
CA LYS A 133 7.76 -28.11 11.55
C LYS A 133 7.72 -26.81 10.74
N LEU A 134 7.12 -25.75 11.32
CA LEU A 134 7.15 -24.43 10.71
C LEU A 134 8.59 -23.90 10.61
N TRP A 135 9.39 -24.07 11.66
CA TRP A 135 10.76 -23.58 11.69
C TRP A 135 11.61 -24.14 10.54
N ARG A 136 11.56 -25.45 10.26
CA ARG A 136 12.27 -26.04 9.09
C ARG A 136 11.89 -25.40 7.76
N ARG A 137 10.62 -24.98 7.61
CA ARG A 137 10.15 -24.27 6.41
C ARG A 137 10.75 -22.86 6.35
N ILE A 138 10.79 -22.15 7.48
CA ILE A 138 11.42 -20.82 7.62
C ILE A 138 12.92 -20.90 7.35
N GLU A 139 13.62 -21.91 7.88
CA GLU A 139 15.05 -22.13 7.64
C GLU A 139 15.37 -22.30 6.16
N SER A 140 14.45 -22.90 5.40
CA SER A 140 14.59 -23.11 3.96
C SER A 140 14.39 -21.84 3.13
N LEU A 141 13.93 -20.73 3.72
CA LEU A 141 13.76 -19.46 3.01
C LEU A 141 15.13 -18.91 2.59
N HIS A 142 15.16 -18.25 1.44
CA HIS A 142 16.39 -17.68 0.92
C HIS A 142 16.70 -16.37 1.66
N SER A 143 17.97 -16.18 2.06
CA SER A 143 18.40 -15.01 2.83
C SER A 143 19.14 -13.96 2.00
N TYR A 144 19.66 -14.31 0.82
CA TYR A 144 20.56 -13.46 0.01
C TYR A 144 21.81 -12.95 0.74
N ARG A 145 22.11 -13.46 1.94
CA ARG A 145 23.21 -12.97 2.80
C ARG A 145 24.57 -13.10 2.12
N SER A 146 24.81 -14.20 1.40
CA SER A 146 26.05 -14.45 0.67
C SER A 146 26.23 -13.54 -0.55
N GLU A 147 25.12 -13.15 -1.17
CA GLU A 147 25.04 -12.40 -2.40
C GLU A 147 25.22 -10.89 -2.14
N GLN A 148 24.90 -10.42 -0.93
CA GLN A 148 25.00 -9.02 -0.51
C GLN A 148 26.44 -8.51 -0.21
N ASN A 149 27.47 -9.27 -0.61
CA ASN A 149 28.90 -9.00 -0.34
C ASN A 149 29.45 -7.63 -0.80
N LYS A 150 28.72 -6.83 -1.59
CA LYS A 150 29.22 -5.55 -2.14
C LYS A 150 28.70 -4.29 -1.43
N GLY A 151 27.63 -4.38 -0.63
CA GLY A 151 26.96 -3.21 -0.03
C GLY A 151 27.12 -3.06 1.49
N GLY A 152 27.62 -4.10 2.17
CA GLY A 152 27.60 -4.18 3.63
C GLY A 152 26.21 -4.53 4.18
N LEU A 153 26.17 -5.21 5.33
CA LEU A 153 24.95 -5.64 6.04
C LEU A 153 24.71 -4.76 7.28
N THR A 154 24.94 -3.44 7.18
CA THR A 154 24.94 -2.56 8.36
C THR A 154 23.56 -2.48 9.00
N SER A 155 22.50 -2.23 8.22
CA SER A 155 21.12 -2.21 8.71
C SER A 155 20.66 -3.56 9.29
N GLU A 156 21.07 -4.66 8.65
CA GLU A 156 20.73 -6.00 9.08
C GLU A 156 21.46 -6.36 10.38
N ALA A 157 22.72 -5.94 10.52
CA ALA A 157 23.50 -6.10 11.74
C ALA A 157 22.94 -5.25 12.89
N GLU A 158 22.52 -4.01 12.63
CA GLU A 158 21.81 -3.16 13.60
C GLU A 158 20.51 -3.81 14.07
N ALA A 159 19.72 -4.36 13.14
CA ALA A 159 18.49 -5.08 13.47
C ALA A 159 18.75 -6.38 14.26
N ALA A 160 19.82 -7.12 13.94
CA ALA A 160 20.25 -8.28 14.71
C ALA A 160 20.66 -7.88 16.14
N PHE A 161 21.48 -6.84 16.28
CA PHE A 161 21.90 -6.32 17.57
C PHE A 161 20.71 -5.85 18.41
N ALA A 162 19.81 -5.05 17.84
CA ALA A 162 18.60 -4.59 18.52
C ALA A 162 17.69 -5.74 18.95
N THR A 163 17.62 -6.81 18.13
CA THR A 163 16.87 -8.02 18.46
C THR A 163 17.49 -8.79 19.61
N ALA A 164 18.81 -8.98 19.60
CA ALA A 164 19.54 -9.62 20.69
C ALA A 164 19.35 -8.82 21.99
N ALA A 165 19.54 -7.50 21.96
CA ALA A 165 19.35 -6.62 23.11
C ALA A 165 17.91 -6.69 23.68
N PHE A 166 16.90 -6.71 22.81
CA PHE A 166 15.51 -6.83 23.22
C PHE A 166 15.20 -8.19 23.86
N LEU A 167 15.65 -9.29 23.23
CA LEU A 167 15.42 -10.65 23.74
C LEU A 167 16.18 -10.92 25.03
N CYS A 168 17.38 -10.38 25.18
CA CYS A 168 18.30 -10.67 26.28
C CYS A 168 18.34 -9.58 27.36
N SER A 169 17.42 -8.61 27.34
CA SER A 169 17.36 -7.57 28.36
C SER A 169 17.36 -8.21 29.77
N PRO A 170 18.27 -7.81 30.68
CA PRO A 170 18.42 -8.49 31.96
C PRO A 170 17.22 -8.23 32.88
N PRO A 171 16.90 -9.16 33.80
CA PRO A 171 15.96 -8.88 34.87
C PRO A 171 16.53 -7.83 35.83
N SER A 172 15.67 -7.01 36.43
CA SER A 172 16.01 -5.84 37.27
C SER A 172 16.90 -6.15 38.50
N SER A 173 17.13 -7.43 38.80
CA SER A 173 17.91 -7.93 39.94
C SER A 173 19.32 -8.42 39.55
N ALA A 174 19.67 -8.45 38.26
CA ALA A 174 21.00 -8.87 37.82
C ALA A 174 21.96 -7.68 37.93
N GLY A 175 22.86 -7.73 38.91
CA GLY A 175 24.05 -6.86 38.92
C GLY A 175 24.93 -7.09 37.69
N SER A 176 25.98 -6.28 37.54
CA SER A 176 26.89 -6.17 36.38
C SER A 176 27.69 -7.43 36.01
N THR A 177 27.05 -8.59 35.88
CA THR A 177 27.60 -9.74 35.15
C THR A 177 27.74 -9.34 33.69
N SER A 178 28.93 -9.53 33.11
CA SER A 178 29.26 -9.14 31.73
C SER A 178 28.08 -9.43 30.78
N ASP A 179 27.46 -8.37 30.26
CA ASP A 179 26.22 -8.42 29.47
C ASP A 179 26.30 -9.44 28.32
N GLU A 180 27.50 -9.68 27.80
CA GLU A 180 27.78 -10.61 26.71
C GLU A 180 27.54 -12.10 27.05
N LYS A 181 27.89 -12.55 28.28
CA LYS A 181 27.72 -13.96 28.66
C LYS A 181 26.24 -14.32 28.82
N HIS A 182 25.46 -13.43 29.44
CA HIS A 182 24.02 -13.61 29.59
C HIS A 182 23.31 -13.58 28.23
N GLN A 183 23.71 -12.66 27.34
CA GLN A 183 23.20 -12.60 25.98
C GLN A 183 23.48 -13.90 25.21
N ALA A 184 24.70 -14.44 25.30
CA ALA A 184 25.07 -15.68 24.65
C ALA A 184 24.24 -16.87 25.18
N GLU A 185 24.01 -16.96 26.50
CA GLU A 185 23.18 -18.01 27.10
C GLU A 185 21.72 -17.94 26.62
N VAL A 186 21.10 -16.76 26.64
CA VAL A 186 19.70 -16.57 26.18
C VAL A 186 19.55 -16.86 24.69
N LEU A 187 20.51 -16.42 23.87
CA LEU A 187 20.49 -16.70 22.43
C LEU A 187 20.66 -18.20 22.14
N HIS A 188 21.57 -18.87 22.85
CA HIS A 188 21.76 -20.32 22.73
C HIS A 188 20.50 -21.10 23.17
N GLU A 189 19.81 -20.69 24.24
CA GLU A 189 18.51 -21.29 24.63
C GLU A 189 17.42 -21.12 23.57
N LEU A 190 17.47 -20.01 22.82
CA LEU A 190 16.58 -19.77 21.67
C LEU A 190 17.07 -20.48 20.39
N GLY A 191 18.20 -21.20 20.45
CA GLY A 191 18.79 -21.96 19.37
C GLY A 191 19.63 -21.13 18.39
N PHE A 192 20.20 -20.01 18.83
CA PHE A 192 21.15 -19.22 18.04
C PHE A 192 22.55 -19.41 18.63
N ASP A 193 23.42 -20.10 17.90
CA ASP A 193 24.77 -20.43 18.35
C ASP A 193 25.76 -19.29 18.09
N SER A 194 25.40 -18.37 17.19
CA SER A 194 26.23 -17.23 16.82
C SER A 194 25.40 -16.03 16.37
N SER A 195 26.02 -14.84 16.38
CA SER A 195 25.46 -13.62 15.79
C SER A 195 25.15 -13.77 14.28
N ARG A 196 25.83 -14.71 13.61
CA ARG A 196 25.60 -15.05 12.20
C ARG A 196 24.22 -15.65 11.98
N ASP A 197 23.70 -16.43 12.93
CA ASP A 197 22.39 -17.08 12.81
C ASP A 197 21.26 -16.05 12.91
N LEU A 198 21.42 -15.08 13.82
CA LEU A 198 20.46 -13.99 13.95
C LEU A 198 20.50 -13.06 12.73
N LEU A 199 21.70 -12.74 12.23
CA LEU A 199 21.88 -11.97 11.01
C LEU A 199 21.23 -12.67 9.80
N ASP A 200 21.40 -13.98 9.66
CA ASP A 200 20.75 -14.75 8.59
C ASP A 200 19.22 -14.74 8.71
N LEU A 201 18.68 -14.83 9.94
CA LEU A 201 17.24 -14.69 10.19
C LEU A 201 16.71 -13.29 9.82
N VAL A 202 17.47 -12.22 10.12
CA VAL A 202 17.14 -10.86 9.68
C VAL A 202 17.07 -10.78 8.16
N CYS A 203 18.08 -11.32 7.47
CA CYS A 203 18.12 -11.33 6.02
C CYS A 203 16.94 -12.12 5.42
N LYS A 204 16.59 -13.28 6.01
CA LYS A 204 15.38 -14.05 5.65
C LYS A 204 14.10 -13.23 5.85
N LEU A 205 13.97 -12.52 6.97
CA LEU A 205 12.80 -11.68 7.20
C LEU A 205 12.69 -10.58 6.14
N ASN A 206 13.78 -9.86 5.88
CA ASN A 206 13.79 -8.76 4.91
C ASN A 206 13.42 -9.25 3.50
N ALA A 207 13.92 -10.42 3.10
CA ALA A 207 13.69 -10.97 1.77
C ALA A 207 12.30 -11.63 1.56
N ASN A 208 11.63 -12.05 2.63
CA ASN A 208 10.43 -12.90 2.53
C ASN A 208 9.19 -12.37 3.26
N SER A 209 9.31 -11.24 3.99
CA SER A 209 8.16 -10.64 4.66
C SER A 209 7.17 -10.02 3.67
N ILE A 210 5.89 -10.10 4.02
CA ILE A 210 4.78 -9.56 3.25
C ILE A 210 4.06 -8.53 4.11
N THR A 211 3.86 -7.34 3.57
CA THR A 211 3.03 -6.31 4.21
C THR A 211 1.61 -6.81 4.37
N VAL A 212 1.12 -6.82 5.61
CA VAL A 212 -0.29 -7.04 5.90
C VAL A 212 -1.03 -5.73 5.71
N THR A 213 -2.10 -5.78 4.94
CA THR A 213 -2.90 -4.61 4.64
C THR A 213 -4.33 -4.76 5.14
N ALA A 214 -4.97 -3.63 5.43
CA ALA A 214 -6.42 -3.55 5.54
C ALA A 214 -7.07 -3.75 4.15
N SER A 215 -8.40 -3.81 4.10
CA SER A 215 -9.15 -4.05 2.86
C SER A 215 -8.98 -2.95 1.81
N ASP A 216 -8.56 -1.75 2.22
CA ASP A 216 -8.19 -0.60 1.37
C ASP A 216 -6.70 -0.53 1.01
N LEU A 217 -5.96 -1.61 1.24
CA LEU A 217 -4.51 -1.72 1.06
C LEU A 217 -3.68 -0.83 1.99
N ALA A 218 -4.28 -0.16 2.99
CA ALA A 218 -3.51 0.56 3.98
C ALA A 218 -2.63 -0.42 4.78
N PRO A 219 -1.33 -0.15 4.97
CA PRO A 219 -0.45 -1.06 5.67
C PRO A 219 -0.75 -1.04 7.18
N VAL A 220 -0.96 -2.22 7.75
CA VAL A 220 -1.29 -2.40 9.17
C VAL A 220 -0.30 -3.28 9.92
N GLY A 221 0.46 -4.12 9.21
CA GLY A 221 1.46 -5.01 9.80
C GLY A 221 2.42 -5.58 8.78
N ILE A 222 3.27 -6.49 9.24
CA ILE A 222 4.04 -7.39 8.39
C ILE A 222 3.78 -8.83 8.83
N CYS A 223 3.94 -9.75 7.91
CA CYS A 223 3.83 -11.17 8.18
C CYS A 223 4.85 -11.99 7.40
N LEU A 224 5.01 -13.24 7.82
CA LEU A 224 5.71 -14.26 7.06
C LEU A 224 4.67 -15.31 6.66
N SER A 225 4.62 -15.62 5.36
CA SER A 225 3.93 -16.79 4.84
C SER A 225 4.90 -17.54 3.94
N VAL A 226 5.40 -18.70 4.38
CA VAL A 226 6.40 -19.46 3.62
C VAL A 226 5.86 -19.86 2.25
N THR A 227 4.55 -20.13 2.16
CA THR A 227 3.90 -20.47 0.89
C THR A 227 3.84 -19.26 -0.05
N ALA A 228 3.39 -18.10 0.43
CA ALA A 228 3.30 -16.90 -0.41
C ALA A 228 4.68 -16.35 -0.79
N ALA A 229 5.70 -16.52 0.06
CA ALA A 229 7.08 -16.13 -0.21
C ALA A 229 7.72 -16.89 -1.40
N MET A 230 7.11 -17.98 -1.88
CA MET A 230 7.56 -18.69 -3.09
C MET A 230 7.11 -18.02 -4.40
N LEU A 231 6.25 -16.99 -4.34
CA LEU A 231 5.85 -16.22 -5.51
C LEU A 231 7.02 -15.35 -5.97
N ASN A 232 7.55 -15.59 -7.17
CA ASN A 232 8.64 -14.77 -7.72
C ASN A 232 8.16 -13.38 -8.17
N HIS A 233 9.13 -12.48 -8.33
CA HIS A 233 8.88 -11.13 -8.80
C HIS A 233 8.66 -11.00 -10.32
N SER A 234 7.77 -10.09 -10.70
CA SER A 234 7.71 -9.49 -12.02
C SER A 234 7.22 -8.03 -11.91
N CYS A 235 7.87 -7.08 -12.60
CA CYS A 235 7.33 -5.73 -12.77
C CYS A 235 6.07 -5.69 -13.68
N HIS A 236 5.70 -6.84 -14.23
CA HIS A 236 4.46 -7.08 -14.96
C HIS A 236 3.78 -8.34 -14.39
N PRO A 237 3.23 -8.25 -13.16
CA PRO A 237 2.74 -9.42 -12.45
C PRO A 237 1.43 -9.96 -13.05
N ASN A 238 1.15 -11.24 -12.79
CA ASN A 238 -0.12 -11.88 -13.13
C ASN A 238 -0.95 -12.25 -11.88
N ALA A 239 -0.39 -12.11 -10.68
CA ALA A 239 -1.11 -12.26 -9.42
C ALA A 239 -0.80 -11.12 -8.44
N ALA A 240 -1.68 -10.93 -7.46
CA ALA A 240 -1.52 -10.00 -6.35
C ALA A 240 -1.83 -10.70 -5.02
N VAL A 241 -1.10 -10.34 -3.97
CA VAL A 241 -1.40 -10.75 -2.58
C VAL A 241 -2.27 -9.67 -1.94
N VAL A 242 -3.44 -10.05 -1.44
CA VAL A 242 -4.45 -9.13 -0.88
C VAL A 242 -5.07 -9.71 0.40
N PHE A 243 -5.72 -8.83 1.16
CA PHE A 243 -6.51 -9.19 2.34
C PHE A 243 -7.96 -8.69 2.12
N PRO A 244 -8.81 -9.44 1.40
CA PRO A 244 -10.11 -8.95 0.90
C PRO A 244 -11.04 -8.39 1.99
N ASP A 245 -11.03 -8.99 3.17
CA ASP A 245 -11.84 -8.56 4.31
C ASP A 245 -11.01 -7.90 5.42
N GLY A 246 -9.76 -7.53 5.10
CA GLY A 246 -8.75 -7.19 6.08
C GLY A 246 -8.22 -8.41 6.84
N PRO A 247 -7.24 -8.20 7.72
CA PRO A 247 -6.67 -9.28 8.52
C PRO A 247 -7.68 -9.80 9.55
N SER A 248 -7.69 -11.10 9.76
CA SER A 248 -8.58 -11.76 10.73
C SER A 248 -7.94 -13.00 11.35
N THR A 249 -8.35 -13.32 12.57
CA THR A 249 -7.89 -14.48 13.34
C THR A 249 -8.53 -15.80 12.97
N SER A 250 -9.74 -15.77 12.39
CA SER A 250 -10.59 -16.94 12.21
C SER A 250 -10.69 -17.43 10.76
N VAL A 251 -10.09 -16.72 9.82
CA VAL A 251 -10.19 -17.02 8.38
C VAL A 251 -8.80 -16.91 7.76
N GLU A 252 -8.54 -17.75 6.76
CA GLU A 252 -7.43 -17.60 5.82
C GLU A 252 -7.61 -16.26 5.05
N SER A 253 -7.23 -15.17 5.71
CA SER A 253 -7.50 -13.79 5.30
C SER A 253 -6.55 -13.27 4.24
N MET A 254 -5.42 -13.96 4.02
CA MET A 254 -4.51 -13.68 2.91
C MET A 254 -4.98 -14.45 1.67
N ALA A 255 -5.12 -13.75 0.55
CA ALA A 255 -5.50 -14.32 -0.72
C ALA A 255 -4.45 -13.98 -1.78
N VAL A 256 -4.13 -14.95 -2.63
CA VAL A 256 -3.40 -14.73 -3.88
C VAL A 256 -4.42 -14.75 -5.00
N VAL A 257 -4.59 -13.64 -5.71
CA VAL A 257 -5.63 -13.47 -6.74
C VAL A 257 -4.96 -13.24 -8.09
N ALA A 258 -5.43 -13.93 -9.13
CA ALA A 258 -5.00 -13.67 -10.50
C ALA A 258 -5.49 -12.29 -10.95
N ILE A 259 -4.60 -11.42 -11.40
CA ILE A 259 -4.94 -10.10 -11.97
C ILE A 259 -4.80 -10.08 -13.50
N ARG A 260 -4.28 -11.17 -14.07
CA ARG A 260 -4.25 -11.47 -15.50
C ARG A 260 -4.62 -12.92 -15.70
N ASP A 261 -4.94 -13.28 -16.94
CA ASP A 261 -5.11 -14.69 -17.27
C ASP A 261 -3.76 -15.41 -17.17
N ILE A 262 -3.76 -16.66 -16.67
CA ILE A 262 -2.55 -17.45 -16.41
C ILE A 262 -2.66 -18.76 -17.19
N ALA A 263 -1.74 -19.00 -18.11
CA ALA A 263 -1.74 -20.20 -18.95
C ALA A 263 -1.21 -21.43 -18.17
N PRO A 264 -1.61 -22.66 -18.55
CA PRO A 264 -1.00 -23.88 -18.02
C PRO A 264 0.53 -23.85 -18.10
N GLY A 265 1.20 -24.16 -16.99
CA GLY A 265 2.65 -24.12 -16.88
C GLY A 265 3.25 -22.71 -16.73
N GLU A 266 2.45 -21.65 -16.78
CA GLU A 266 2.93 -20.30 -16.51
C GLU A 266 3.23 -20.11 -15.01
N GLU A 267 4.33 -19.42 -14.73
CA GLU A 267 4.74 -19.05 -13.38
C GLU A 267 3.76 -18.01 -12.80
N ILE A 268 3.34 -18.22 -11.55
CA ILE A 268 2.54 -17.28 -10.79
C ILE A 268 3.50 -16.29 -10.12
N VAL A 269 3.44 -15.03 -10.55
CA VAL A 269 4.36 -13.97 -10.14
C VAL A 269 3.61 -12.75 -9.60
N THR A 270 4.17 -12.18 -8.53
CA THR A 270 3.69 -10.95 -7.89
C THR A 270 4.70 -9.82 -8.06
N SER A 271 4.36 -8.61 -7.63
CA SER A 271 5.36 -7.54 -7.46
C SER A 271 5.86 -7.49 -6.03
N TYR A 272 7.15 -7.18 -5.86
CA TYR A 272 7.81 -6.99 -4.56
C TYR A 272 8.00 -5.51 -4.23
N ILE A 273 7.76 -4.66 -5.22
CA ILE A 273 8.04 -3.23 -5.23
C ILE A 273 6.87 -2.50 -5.87
N ASP A 274 6.84 -1.17 -5.78
CA ASP A 274 5.87 -0.39 -6.53
C ASP A 274 6.20 -0.44 -8.03
N VAL A 275 5.24 -0.91 -8.83
CA VAL A 275 5.41 -1.00 -10.29
C VAL A 275 5.14 0.32 -11.00
N THR A 276 4.86 1.40 -10.26
CA THR A 276 4.68 2.77 -10.80
C THR A 276 6.00 3.54 -10.92
N ASP A 277 7.07 3.11 -10.25
CA ASP A 277 8.40 3.73 -10.32
C ASP A 277 9.08 3.50 -11.69
N GLY A 278 10.04 4.35 -12.06
CA GLY A 278 10.86 4.23 -13.27
C GLY A 278 11.73 2.96 -13.32
N PHE A 279 12.23 2.59 -14.50
CA PHE A 279 13.02 1.36 -14.68
C PHE A 279 14.26 1.30 -13.80
N VAL A 280 15.01 2.40 -13.72
CA VAL A 280 16.25 2.48 -12.92
C VAL A 280 15.94 2.27 -11.44
N ALA A 281 14.93 2.98 -10.90
CA ALA A 281 14.51 2.85 -9.51
C ALA A 281 14.05 1.43 -9.17
N ARG A 282 13.21 0.82 -10.04
CA ARG A 282 12.76 -0.57 -9.86
C ARG A 282 13.94 -1.56 -9.82
N GLN A 283 14.89 -1.45 -10.75
CA GLN A 283 16.07 -2.33 -10.76
C GLN A 283 16.97 -2.12 -9.54
N ALA A 284 17.20 -0.86 -9.14
CA ALA A 284 18.00 -0.53 -7.98
C ALA A 284 17.39 -1.08 -6.68
N GLN A 285 16.07 -0.97 -6.51
CA GLN A 285 15.37 -1.51 -5.35
C GLN A 285 15.43 -3.04 -5.32
N LEU A 286 15.23 -3.72 -6.46
CA LEU A 286 15.32 -5.18 -6.53
C LEU A 286 16.74 -5.68 -6.28
N GLN A 287 17.75 -4.99 -6.80
CA GLN A 287 19.14 -5.32 -6.56
C GLN A 287 19.52 -5.10 -5.10
N ARG A 288 19.05 -4.02 -4.47
CA ARG A 288 19.35 -3.69 -3.07
C ARG A 288 18.67 -4.66 -2.10
N LEU A 289 17.38 -4.92 -2.27
CA LEU A 289 16.57 -5.66 -1.30
C LEU A 289 16.55 -7.17 -1.54
N TYR A 290 16.74 -7.60 -2.79
CA TYR A 290 16.59 -9.01 -3.19
C TYR A 290 17.77 -9.53 -4.02
N SER A 291 18.84 -8.74 -4.18
CA SER A 291 20.10 -9.17 -4.81
C SER A 291 19.99 -9.72 -6.23
N PHE A 292 18.95 -9.32 -7.00
CA PHE A 292 18.79 -9.74 -8.40
C PHE A 292 18.38 -8.59 -9.33
N GLN A 293 18.64 -8.75 -10.63
CA GLN A 293 18.16 -7.86 -11.69
C GLN A 293 16.94 -8.45 -12.39
N CYS A 294 15.85 -7.69 -12.50
CA CYS A 294 14.64 -8.18 -13.11
C CYS A 294 14.72 -8.16 -14.64
N ALA A 295 14.52 -9.33 -15.25
CA ALA A 295 14.45 -9.48 -16.70
C ALA A 295 13.02 -9.79 -17.19
N CYS A 296 11.96 -9.31 -16.52
CA CYS A 296 10.57 -9.61 -16.89
C CYS A 296 10.15 -9.02 -18.26
N LYS A 297 8.93 -9.36 -18.73
CA LYS A 297 8.38 -8.87 -20.02
C LYS A 297 8.44 -7.33 -20.14
N LEU A 298 8.21 -6.59 -19.05
CA LEU A 298 8.32 -5.13 -19.05
C LEU A 298 9.78 -4.67 -19.11
N CYS A 299 10.64 -5.15 -18.21
CA CYS A 299 12.04 -4.72 -18.14
C CYS A 299 12.81 -5.01 -19.45
N ARG A 300 12.49 -6.10 -20.16
CA ARG A 300 13.07 -6.40 -21.48
C ARG A 300 12.63 -5.45 -22.59
N ARG A 301 11.52 -4.71 -22.43
CA ARG A 301 11.05 -3.76 -23.44
C ARG A 301 11.75 -2.42 -23.37
N VAL A 302 12.33 -2.05 -22.24
CA VAL A 302 12.97 -0.73 -22.02
C VAL A 302 14.12 -0.49 -23.01
N SER A 303 14.82 -1.55 -23.43
CA SER A 303 15.88 -1.48 -24.46
C SER A 303 15.35 -1.30 -25.90
N LYS A 304 14.04 -1.46 -26.15
CA LYS A 304 13.47 -1.35 -27.49
C LYS A 304 13.21 0.10 -27.84
N ALA A 305 13.83 0.59 -28.92
CA ALA A 305 13.67 1.97 -29.40
C ALA A 305 12.20 2.38 -29.61
N SER A 306 11.32 1.47 -30.03
CA SER A 306 9.89 1.76 -30.24
C SER A 306 9.03 1.85 -28.97
N PHE A 307 9.57 1.48 -27.81
CA PHE A 307 8.83 1.47 -26.56
C PHE A 307 9.03 2.78 -25.78
N VAL A 308 7.92 3.43 -25.45
CA VAL A 308 7.89 4.56 -24.51
C VAL A 308 7.22 4.06 -23.23
N ASP A 309 7.99 3.98 -22.14
CA ASP A 309 7.48 3.67 -20.82
C ASP A 309 6.69 4.87 -20.29
N ALA A 310 5.42 4.66 -19.93
CA ALA A 310 4.54 5.72 -19.45
C ALA A 310 5.02 6.35 -18.12
N ARG A 311 5.90 5.65 -17.40
CA ARG A 311 6.49 6.09 -16.13
C ARG A 311 7.65 7.08 -16.30
N GLU A 312 8.21 7.14 -17.49
CA GLU A 312 9.37 7.98 -17.83
C GLU A 312 9.06 8.90 -19.03
N ALA A 313 7.77 8.99 -19.39
CA ALA A 313 7.31 9.75 -20.53
C ALA A 313 7.19 11.25 -20.21
N ARG A 314 7.15 12.07 -21.26
CA ARG A 314 6.94 13.51 -21.22
C ARG A 314 5.78 13.92 -22.11
N TRP A 315 5.10 15.00 -21.74
CA TRP A 315 4.06 15.59 -22.58
C TRP A 315 4.64 16.11 -23.90
N CYS A 316 3.93 15.88 -24.99
CA CYS A 316 4.21 16.56 -26.25
C CYS A 316 3.94 18.06 -26.12
N GLN A 317 4.98 18.87 -26.26
CA GLN A 317 4.93 20.33 -26.29
C GLN A 317 4.81 20.94 -27.70
N MET A 318 4.75 20.13 -28.77
CA MET A 318 4.75 20.64 -30.15
C MET A 318 3.48 21.41 -30.54
N THR A 319 2.33 21.00 -30.02
CA THR A 319 1.05 21.67 -30.25
C THR A 319 0.26 21.60 -28.96
N LYS A 320 -0.44 22.68 -28.61
CA LYS A 320 -1.22 22.75 -27.36
C LYS A 320 -2.28 21.64 -27.26
N GLU A 321 -2.78 21.15 -28.40
CA GLU A 321 -3.81 20.09 -28.50
C GLU A 321 -3.25 18.66 -28.54
N CYS A 322 -1.93 18.47 -28.63
CA CYS A 322 -1.38 17.12 -28.69
C CYS A 322 -1.37 16.49 -27.31
N THR A 323 -2.11 15.39 -27.16
CA THR A 323 -2.15 14.57 -25.94
C THR A 323 -1.16 13.40 -25.98
N GLY A 324 -0.28 13.37 -26.98
CA GLY A 324 0.73 12.32 -27.13
C GLY A 324 1.92 12.54 -26.21
N TRP A 325 2.69 11.47 -26.01
CA TRP A 325 3.89 11.49 -25.15
C TRP A 325 5.12 11.06 -25.93
N TYR A 326 6.30 11.40 -25.42
CA TYR A 326 7.58 10.89 -25.91
C TYR A 326 8.47 10.49 -24.73
N ALA A 327 9.54 9.74 -24.98
CA ALA A 327 10.57 9.45 -23.99
C ALA A 327 11.87 10.17 -24.37
N LYS A 328 12.72 10.46 -23.37
CA LYS A 328 13.98 11.22 -23.50
C LYS A 328 14.85 10.70 -24.65
N ALA A 329 15.03 9.38 -24.75
CA ALA A 329 15.88 8.77 -25.76
C ALA A 329 15.28 8.84 -27.18
N GLN A 330 13.97 8.59 -27.32
CA GLN A 330 13.31 8.52 -28.62
C GLN A 330 12.98 9.89 -29.20
N ARG A 331 12.65 10.86 -28.34
CA ARG A 331 12.19 12.24 -28.68
C ARG A 331 11.03 12.33 -29.67
N ARG A 332 10.47 11.22 -30.15
CA ARG A 332 9.35 11.18 -31.09
C ARG A 332 8.03 11.05 -30.36
N CYS A 333 7.11 11.97 -30.62
CA CYS A 333 5.78 11.92 -30.04
C CYS A 333 4.99 10.72 -30.57
N THR A 334 4.38 9.96 -29.65
CA THR A 334 3.55 8.79 -29.93
C THR A 334 2.22 9.09 -30.63
N LYS A 335 1.80 10.36 -30.70
CA LYS A 335 0.56 10.80 -31.36
C LYS A 335 0.83 11.58 -32.63
N CYS A 336 1.47 12.75 -32.54
CA CYS A 336 1.71 13.60 -33.71
C CYS A 336 2.97 13.25 -34.50
N GLN A 337 3.76 12.27 -34.04
CA GLN A 337 4.99 11.79 -34.69
C GLN A 337 6.10 12.83 -34.91
N LYS A 338 5.90 14.07 -34.43
CA LYS A 338 6.93 15.13 -34.44
C LYS A 338 8.06 14.78 -33.48
N GLU A 339 9.28 15.14 -33.88
CA GLU A 339 10.48 14.97 -33.07
C GLU A 339 10.73 16.21 -32.20
N HIS A 340 11.01 15.98 -30.92
CA HIS A 340 11.31 17.00 -29.95
C HIS A 340 12.80 17.38 -30.00
N PRO A 341 13.14 18.68 -30.05
CA PRO A 341 14.53 19.10 -29.92
C PRO A 341 15.08 18.63 -28.58
N TYR A 342 16.36 18.26 -28.57
CA TYR A 342 17.07 18.06 -27.31
C TYR A 342 17.58 19.43 -26.84
N ASP A 343 17.30 19.73 -25.59
CA ASP A 343 17.73 20.93 -24.90
C ASP A 343 18.30 20.48 -23.55
N GLU A 344 19.62 20.65 -23.38
CA GLU A 344 20.36 20.18 -22.21
C GLU A 344 19.99 20.96 -20.93
N ASP A 345 19.66 22.25 -21.06
CA ASP A 345 19.29 23.09 -19.94
C ASP A 345 17.90 22.71 -19.43
N GLU A 346 16.93 22.52 -20.33
CA GLU A 346 15.58 22.06 -19.97
C GLU A 346 15.61 20.64 -19.39
N GLU A 347 16.48 19.78 -19.91
CA GLU A 347 16.72 18.44 -19.36
C GLU A 347 17.23 18.52 -17.91
N THR A 348 18.29 19.31 -17.69
CA THR A 348 18.92 19.47 -16.37
C THR A 348 17.95 20.07 -15.36
N LYS A 349 17.14 21.06 -15.76
CA LYS A 349 16.09 21.64 -14.92
C LYS A 349 15.04 20.62 -14.52
N LEU A 350 14.56 19.80 -15.46
CA LEU A 350 13.55 18.79 -15.19
C LEU A 350 14.11 17.69 -14.26
N GLU A 351 15.33 17.20 -14.50
CA GLU A 351 15.99 16.22 -13.64
C GLU A 351 16.19 16.74 -12.21
N LYS A 352 16.57 18.01 -12.05
CA LYS A 352 16.63 18.66 -10.74
C LYS A 352 15.24 18.72 -10.07
N ALA A 353 14.21 19.14 -10.79
CA ALA A 353 12.85 19.23 -10.25
C ALA A 353 12.29 17.86 -9.84
N VAL A 354 12.62 16.80 -10.59
CA VAL A 354 12.30 15.41 -10.25
C VAL A 354 13.00 14.98 -8.97
N ARG A 355 14.32 15.22 -8.84
CA ARG A 355 15.07 14.86 -7.62
C ARG A 355 14.52 15.56 -6.38
N GLU A 356 14.25 16.87 -6.45
CA GLU A 356 13.67 17.61 -5.32
C GLU A 356 12.27 17.07 -4.95
N ALA A 357 11.48 16.63 -5.94
CA ALA A 357 10.18 16.02 -5.71
C ALA A 357 10.29 14.63 -5.04
N GLU A 358 11.30 13.83 -5.39
CA GLU A 358 11.59 12.54 -4.73
C GLU A 358 11.98 12.75 -3.26
N GLU A 359 12.83 13.74 -2.97
CA GLU A 359 13.20 14.11 -1.60
C GLU A 359 11.98 14.58 -0.78
N ALA A 360 11.06 15.32 -1.40
CA ALA A 360 9.81 15.73 -0.75
C ALA A 360 8.93 14.52 -0.42
N LEU A 361 8.81 13.54 -1.33
CA LEU A 361 8.04 12.30 -1.11
C LEU A 361 8.60 11.45 0.02
N GLN A 362 9.92 11.46 0.25
CA GLN A 362 10.50 10.71 1.36
C GLN A 362 10.06 11.24 2.73
N LYS A 363 9.76 12.54 2.82
CA LYS A 363 9.36 13.22 4.07
C LYS A 363 7.87 13.05 4.40
N THR A 364 7.02 12.77 3.40
CA THR A 364 5.56 12.69 3.62
C THR A 364 5.11 11.57 4.55
N ASN A 365 5.94 10.54 4.77
CA ASN A 365 5.59 9.41 5.64
C ASN A 365 5.58 9.76 7.13
N GLU A 366 6.18 10.89 7.51
CA GLU A 366 6.38 11.30 8.91
C GLU A 366 5.61 12.58 9.28
N GLU A 367 4.98 13.21 8.29
CA GLU A 367 4.38 14.54 8.40
C GLU A 367 2.84 14.48 8.49
N ASP A 368 2.24 15.50 9.09
CA ASP A 368 0.78 15.68 9.09
C ASP A 368 0.27 16.07 7.68
N SER A 369 -1.05 16.02 7.49
CA SER A 369 -1.68 16.28 6.20
C SER A 369 -1.44 17.69 5.68
N MET A 370 -1.33 18.71 6.54
CA MET A 370 -1.07 20.08 6.10
C MET A 370 0.35 20.22 5.59
N THR A 371 1.33 19.71 6.34
CA THR A 371 2.75 19.74 5.96
C THR A 371 2.98 18.93 4.68
N THR A 372 2.39 17.73 4.60
CA THR A 372 2.41 16.90 3.38
C THR A 372 1.88 17.68 2.17
N TRP A 373 0.70 18.30 2.28
CA TRP A 373 0.12 19.08 1.19
C TRP A 373 1.02 20.25 0.76
N GLN A 374 1.55 21.00 1.72
CA GLN A 374 2.46 22.12 1.43
C GLN A 374 3.75 21.66 0.75
N GLY A 375 4.29 20.50 1.15
CA GLY A 375 5.47 19.88 0.56
C GLY A 375 5.23 19.47 -0.89
N VAL A 376 4.13 18.77 -1.18
CA VAL A 376 3.90 18.21 -2.53
C VAL A 376 3.33 19.22 -3.53
N ARG A 377 2.52 20.20 -3.11
CA ARG A 377 1.79 21.10 -4.04
C ARG A 377 2.72 21.86 -4.99
N ARG A 378 3.89 22.32 -4.50
CA ARG A 378 4.87 23.06 -5.31
C ARG A 378 5.46 22.19 -6.42
N HIS A 379 5.71 20.92 -6.13
CA HIS A 379 6.28 19.97 -7.09
C HIS A 379 5.24 19.53 -8.10
N VAL A 380 3.99 19.32 -7.69
CA VAL A 380 2.88 19.07 -8.63
C VAL A 380 2.72 20.23 -9.61
N LYS A 381 2.75 21.47 -9.13
CA LYS A 381 2.72 22.67 -9.99
C LYS A 381 3.83 22.65 -11.04
N SER A 382 5.06 22.39 -10.59
CA SER A 382 6.24 22.42 -11.46
C SER A 382 6.28 21.28 -12.48
N LEU A 383 5.77 20.09 -12.14
CA LEU A 383 5.95 18.90 -12.95
C LEU A 383 4.75 18.59 -13.86
N SER A 384 3.54 18.98 -13.47
CA SER A 384 2.31 18.60 -14.19
C SER A 384 2.21 19.13 -15.63
N GLY A 385 2.92 20.22 -15.95
CA GLY A 385 2.99 20.75 -17.33
C GLY A 385 3.94 19.98 -18.25
N SER A 386 4.94 19.29 -17.70
CA SER A 386 5.97 18.58 -18.46
C SER A 386 5.79 17.07 -18.44
N LEU A 387 5.23 16.52 -17.36
CA LEU A 387 5.09 15.08 -17.13
C LEU A 387 3.62 14.64 -17.18
N PRO A 388 3.29 13.53 -17.87
CA PRO A 388 1.98 12.92 -17.76
C PRO A 388 1.74 12.36 -16.36
N PRO A 389 0.48 12.24 -15.90
CA PRO A 389 0.14 11.72 -14.58
C PRO A 389 0.69 10.34 -14.24
N SER A 390 1.07 9.55 -15.25
CA SER A 390 1.68 8.23 -15.09
C SER A 390 3.17 8.28 -14.79
N ALA A 391 3.83 9.40 -15.07
CA ALA A 391 5.26 9.54 -14.92
C ALA A 391 5.66 9.64 -13.45
N TYR A 392 6.78 9.04 -13.13
CA TYR A 392 7.43 9.18 -11.84
C TYR A 392 8.18 10.54 -11.78
N PRO A 393 8.13 11.29 -10.66
CA PRO A 393 7.45 11.02 -9.39
C PRO A 393 6.03 11.61 -9.32
N LEU A 394 5.49 12.16 -10.42
CA LEU A 394 4.22 12.89 -10.43
C LEU A 394 3.03 12.04 -9.95
N LEU A 395 2.94 10.77 -10.36
CA LEU A 395 1.87 9.88 -9.88
C LEU A 395 1.87 9.75 -8.35
N SER A 396 3.05 9.61 -7.74
CA SER A 396 3.22 9.47 -6.30
C SER A 396 2.90 10.77 -5.56
N LEU A 397 3.31 11.92 -6.11
CA LEU A 397 2.93 13.24 -5.60
C LEU A 397 1.41 13.46 -5.63
N LEU A 398 0.75 13.10 -6.73
CA LEU A 398 -0.70 13.20 -6.85
C LEU A 398 -1.42 12.32 -5.82
N ARG A 399 -0.91 11.11 -5.54
CA ARG A 399 -1.49 10.24 -4.50
C ARG A 399 -1.31 10.81 -3.10
N ALA A 400 -0.09 11.26 -2.76
CA ALA A 400 0.19 11.87 -1.45
C ALA A 400 -0.65 13.15 -1.24
N GLY A 401 -0.70 14.02 -2.25
CA GLY A 401 -1.51 15.23 -2.24
C GLY A 401 -3.00 14.94 -2.13
N GLN A 402 -3.52 13.94 -2.85
CA GLN A 402 -4.92 13.52 -2.75
C GLN A 402 -5.27 13.09 -1.33
N THR A 403 -4.47 12.22 -0.70
CA THR A 403 -4.70 11.77 0.68
C THR A 403 -4.70 12.95 1.66
N ALA A 404 -3.71 13.83 1.55
CA ALA A 404 -3.62 15.02 2.39
C ALA A 404 -4.83 15.96 2.22
N LEU A 405 -5.23 16.24 0.97
CA LEU A 405 -6.37 17.10 0.66
C LEU A 405 -7.68 16.53 1.20
N VAL A 406 -7.91 15.21 1.11
CA VAL A 406 -9.12 14.56 1.67
C VAL A 406 -9.18 14.74 3.19
N THR A 407 -8.07 14.54 3.89
CA THR A 407 -8.02 14.75 5.34
C THR A 407 -8.27 16.21 5.70
N LEU A 408 -7.61 17.15 5.01
CA LEU A 408 -7.81 18.58 5.23
C LEU A 408 -9.23 19.03 4.93
N ALA A 409 -9.84 18.51 3.87
CA ALA A 409 -11.23 18.80 3.50
C ALA A 409 -12.21 18.29 4.57
N SER A 410 -11.97 17.08 5.08
CA SER A 410 -12.79 16.50 6.15
C SER A 410 -12.66 17.32 7.45
N THR A 411 -11.43 17.70 7.83
CA THR A 411 -11.21 18.58 8.98
C THR A 411 -11.88 19.94 8.81
N ALA A 412 -11.79 20.55 7.63
CA ALA A 412 -12.46 21.81 7.34
C ALA A 412 -13.99 21.68 7.42
N LEU A 413 -14.54 20.55 7.01
CA LEU A 413 -15.97 20.26 7.14
C LEU A 413 -16.38 20.15 8.61
N ASP A 414 -15.63 19.38 9.41
CA ASP A 414 -15.87 19.18 10.84
C ASP A 414 -15.77 20.49 11.65
N THR A 415 -14.96 21.45 11.20
CA THR A 415 -14.81 22.77 11.84
C THR A 415 -15.75 23.84 11.30
N GLY A 416 -16.71 23.48 10.44
CA GLY A 416 -17.71 24.41 9.90
C GLY A 416 -17.21 25.30 8.75
N MET A 417 -16.04 25.02 8.17
CA MET A 417 -15.48 25.74 7.03
C MET A 417 -15.93 25.13 5.68
N GLY A 418 -17.24 25.10 5.45
CA GLY A 418 -17.86 24.37 4.31
C GLY A 418 -17.35 24.77 2.92
N GLU A 419 -17.18 26.06 2.63
CA GLU A 419 -16.65 26.53 1.34
C GLU A 419 -15.21 26.06 1.10
N ARG A 420 -14.36 26.15 2.13
CA ARG A 420 -12.98 25.66 2.06
C ARG A 420 -12.93 24.14 1.89
N ALA A 421 -13.80 23.41 2.59
CA ALA A 421 -13.90 21.96 2.44
C ALA A 421 -14.26 21.58 1.00
N LEU A 422 -15.21 22.29 0.39
CA LEU A 422 -15.62 22.13 -1.00
C LEU A 422 -14.47 22.32 -1.99
N ASP A 423 -13.68 23.39 -1.85
CA ASP A 423 -12.54 23.66 -2.73
C ASP A 423 -11.46 22.57 -2.61
N LEU A 424 -11.17 22.13 -1.37
CA LEU A 424 -10.24 21.04 -1.11
C LEU A 424 -10.72 19.70 -1.68
N PHE A 425 -12.02 19.39 -1.60
CA PHE A 425 -12.60 18.21 -2.22
C PHE A 425 -12.57 18.28 -3.75
N ASP A 426 -12.85 19.44 -4.35
CA ASP A 426 -12.76 19.62 -5.79
C ASP A 426 -11.32 19.40 -6.29
N GLU A 427 -10.31 19.94 -5.59
CA GLU A 427 -8.91 19.70 -5.94
C GLU A 427 -8.49 18.24 -5.72
N ALA A 428 -8.91 17.62 -4.61
CA ALA A 428 -8.71 16.19 -4.37
C ALA A 428 -9.33 15.32 -5.47
N THR A 429 -10.49 15.73 -6.00
CA THR A 429 -11.17 15.05 -7.10
C THR A 429 -10.38 15.16 -8.40
N ARG A 430 -9.79 16.32 -8.71
CA ARG A 430 -8.90 16.47 -9.87
C ARG A 430 -7.68 15.57 -9.75
N PHE A 431 -7.07 15.50 -8.57
CA PHE A 431 -5.95 14.61 -8.30
C PHE A 431 -6.38 13.14 -8.48
N ALA A 432 -7.55 12.76 -7.96
CA ALA A 432 -8.13 11.43 -8.12
C ALA A 432 -8.30 11.03 -9.60
N MET A 433 -8.82 11.94 -10.44
CA MET A 433 -8.96 11.73 -11.88
C MET A 433 -7.61 11.47 -12.55
N LEU A 434 -6.58 12.27 -12.20
CA LEU A 434 -5.23 12.10 -12.74
C LEU A 434 -4.54 10.83 -12.22
N VAL A 435 -4.76 10.44 -10.96
CA VAL A 435 -4.25 9.17 -10.40
C VAL A 435 -4.84 7.98 -11.15
N VAL A 436 -6.15 7.95 -11.36
CA VAL A 436 -6.82 6.89 -12.14
C VAL A 436 -6.29 6.89 -13.59
N ALA A 437 -6.18 8.04 -14.23
CA ALA A 437 -5.61 8.14 -15.58
C ALA A 437 -4.15 7.64 -15.65
N GLY A 438 -3.33 8.01 -14.66
CA GLY A 438 -1.93 7.62 -14.56
C GLY A 438 -1.74 6.12 -14.34
N MET A 439 -2.53 5.51 -13.45
CA MET A 439 -2.52 4.06 -13.25
C MET A 439 -2.97 3.28 -14.50
N ASN A 440 -3.89 3.84 -15.30
CA ASN A 440 -4.41 3.22 -16.52
C ASN A 440 -3.45 3.34 -17.70
N ALA A 441 -2.53 4.32 -17.67
CA ALA A 441 -1.67 4.65 -18.79
C ALA A 441 -0.90 3.43 -19.31
N ARG A 442 -1.17 3.04 -20.57
CA ARG A 442 -0.57 1.87 -21.24
C ARG A 442 -0.59 0.59 -20.41
N GLY A 443 -1.55 0.44 -19.50
CA GLY A 443 -1.68 -0.72 -18.62
C GLY A 443 -0.54 -0.88 -17.61
N ILE A 444 -0.02 0.22 -17.03
CA ILE A 444 0.85 0.18 -15.84
C ILE A 444 0.20 -0.70 -14.78
N MET A 445 -1.06 -0.38 -14.43
CA MET A 445 -1.95 -1.24 -13.66
C MET A 445 -3.03 -1.80 -14.59
N VAL A 446 -3.26 -3.11 -14.52
CA VAL A 446 -4.33 -3.75 -15.30
C VAL A 446 -5.70 -3.46 -14.75
N GLU A 447 -6.68 -3.68 -15.61
CA GLU A 447 -8.05 -3.83 -15.18
C GLU A 447 -8.21 -4.94 -14.14
N GLY A 448 -8.80 -4.56 -13.01
CA GLY A 448 -8.91 -5.43 -11.85
C GLY A 448 -7.65 -5.51 -10.99
N HIS A 449 -6.63 -4.68 -11.21
CA HIS A 449 -5.55 -4.55 -10.24
C HIS A 449 -6.09 -3.94 -8.92
N PRO A 450 -5.80 -4.51 -7.73
CA PRO A 450 -6.34 -4.04 -6.45
C PRO A 450 -6.15 -2.54 -6.19
N ALA A 451 -4.93 -2.02 -6.38
CA ALA A 451 -4.63 -0.60 -6.18
C ALA A 451 -5.39 0.33 -7.15
N ARG A 452 -5.62 -0.13 -8.40
CA ARG A 452 -6.40 0.60 -9.40
C ARG A 452 -7.87 0.63 -9.02
N ALA A 453 -8.41 -0.52 -8.61
CA ALA A 453 -9.80 -0.64 -8.16
C ALA A 453 -10.11 0.29 -6.98
N ILE A 454 -9.19 0.41 -6.02
CA ILE A 454 -9.30 1.35 -4.91
C ILE A 454 -9.21 2.80 -5.37
N ALA A 455 -8.29 3.14 -6.28
CA ALA A 455 -8.20 4.51 -6.82
C ALA A 455 -9.51 4.94 -7.52
N ILE A 456 -10.14 4.04 -8.26
CA ILE A 456 -11.45 4.28 -8.91
C ILE A 456 -12.55 4.43 -7.86
N LEU A 457 -12.57 3.59 -6.83
CA LEU A 457 -13.51 3.72 -5.71
C LEU A 457 -13.36 5.07 -4.99
N THR A 458 -12.13 5.51 -4.75
CA THR A 458 -11.85 6.80 -4.12
C THR A 458 -12.35 7.96 -4.97
N LEU A 459 -12.14 7.91 -6.30
CA LEU A 459 -12.69 8.91 -7.23
C LEU A 459 -14.23 8.91 -7.21
N ALA A 460 -14.87 7.73 -7.21
CA ALA A 460 -16.32 7.62 -7.12
C ALA A 460 -16.85 8.26 -5.83
N LYS A 461 -16.23 7.94 -4.68
CA LYS A 461 -16.59 8.53 -3.39
C LYS A 461 -16.48 10.05 -3.40
N LEU A 462 -15.37 10.59 -3.92
CA LEU A 462 -15.15 12.03 -4.02
C LEU A 462 -16.20 12.75 -4.87
N LEU A 463 -16.63 12.14 -5.98
CA LEU A 463 -17.69 12.71 -6.82
C LEU A 463 -19.06 12.63 -6.15
N LEU A 464 -19.28 11.62 -5.32
CA LEU A 464 -20.52 11.40 -4.57
C LEU A 464 -20.54 12.13 -3.22
N THR A 465 -19.43 12.77 -2.81
CA THR A 465 -19.40 13.60 -1.60
C THR A 465 -20.30 14.81 -1.83
N ASP A 466 -21.53 14.72 -1.34
CA ASP A 466 -22.50 15.82 -1.41
C ASP A 466 -22.33 16.74 -0.19
N VAL A 467 -21.51 17.77 -0.34
CA VAL A 467 -21.26 18.76 0.72
C VAL A 467 -22.38 19.83 0.75
N TYR A 468 -23.37 19.75 -0.14
CA TYR A 468 -24.41 20.78 -0.25
C TYR A 468 -25.34 20.82 0.96
N GLU A 469 -25.70 19.68 1.54
CA GLU A 469 -26.54 19.65 2.76
C GLU A 469 -25.80 20.24 3.97
N ALA A 470 -24.48 20.00 4.08
CA ALA A 470 -23.66 20.56 5.14
C ALA A 470 -23.53 22.10 5.03
N VAL A 471 -23.37 22.63 3.80
CA VAL A 471 -23.27 24.07 3.54
C VAL A 471 -24.61 24.79 3.68
N ALA A 472 -25.72 24.15 3.31
CA ALA A 472 -27.07 24.70 3.46
C ALA A 472 -27.49 24.87 4.94
N SER A 473 -26.88 24.10 5.85
CA SER A 473 -27.11 24.18 7.29
C SER A 473 -26.25 25.23 8.01
N ALA A 474 -25.27 25.83 7.32
CA ALA A 474 -24.45 26.91 7.87
C ALA A 474 -25.20 28.25 7.80
N PRO A 475 -25.13 29.12 8.84
CA PRO A 475 -25.81 30.42 8.82
C PRO A 475 -25.32 31.25 7.63
N SER A 476 -26.22 31.54 6.69
CA SER A 476 -25.88 32.22 5.46
C SER A 476 -25.35 33.63 5.73
N SER A 477 -24.23 34.00 5.12
CA SER A 477 -24.17 35.30 4.48
C SER A 477 -23.30 35.21 3.22
N LYS A 478 -23.93 35.56 2.08
CA LYS A 478 -23.39 35.69 0.72
C LYS A 478 -23.48 34.44 -0.16
N ALA A 479 -24.05 34.66 -1.35
CA ALA A 479 -23.98 33.77 -2.50
C ALA A 479 -22.51 33.46 -2.83
N PRO A 480 -22.18 32.26 -3.34
CA PRO A 480 -20.81 31.88 -3.63
C PRO A 480 -20.24 32.79 -4.72
N SER A 481 -19.46 33.79 -4.31
CA SER A 481 -18.62 34.57 -5.21
C SER A 481 -17.49 33.66 -5.67
N GLY A 482 -17.31 33.54 -6.99
CA GLY A 482 -16.29 32.70 -7.62
C GLY A 482 -14.87 33.14 -7.28
N HIS A 483 -14.39 32.71 -6.11
CA HIS A 483 -13.02 32.90 -5.64
C HIS A 483 -12.42 31.55 -5.23
N GLY A 484 -12.38 30.60 -6.17
CA GLY A 484 -11.59 29.39 -6.02
C GLY A 484 -10.11 29.72 -6.24
N GLU A 485 -9.24 29.31 -5.32
CA GLU A 485 -7.82 29.14 -5.64
C GLU A 485 -7.74 28.35 -6.95
N THR A 486 -7.09 28.93 -7.96
CA THR A 486 -6.77 28.23 -9.20
C THR A 486 -6.10 26.91 -8.84
N SER A 487 -6.59 25.79 -9.40
CA SER A 487 -5.98 24.46 -9.23
C SER A 487 -4.47 24.54 -9.38
N VAL A 488 -3.73 23.76 -8.59
CA VAL A 488 -2.26 23.77 -8.64
C VAL A 488 -1.72 23.10 -9.91
N LEU A 489 -2.57 22.38 -10.63
CA LEU A 489 -2.24 21.68 -11.86
C LEU A 489 -2.09 22.66 -13.03
N ASP A 490 -1.09 22.45 -13.89
CA ASP A 490 -0.91 23.23 -15.13
C ASP A 490 -2.13 23.11 -16.06
N ARG A 491 -2.68 21.90 -16.18
CA ARG A 491 -3.86 21.57 -16.98
C ARG A 491 -4.86 20.79 -16.15
N PRO A 492 -5.64 21.46 -15.29
CA PRO A 492 -6.59 20.79 -14.42
C PRO A 492 -7.68 20.10 -15.25
N PRO A 493 -8.00 18.81 -14.98
CA PRO A 493 -9.14 18.18 -15.62
C PRO A 493 -10.43 18.90 -15.19
N ALA A 494 -11.36 19.10 -16.13
CA ALA A 494 -12.66 19.67 -15.81
C ALA A 494 -13.44 18.73 -14.89
N LEU A 495 -14.05 19.28 -13.83
CA LEU A 495 -14.94 18.50 -12.98
C LEU A 495 -16.34 18.47 -13.60
N PRO A 496 -17.08 17.37 -13.45
CA PRO A 496 -18.51 17.37 -13.69
C PRO A 496 -19.19 18.48 -12.87
N PRO A 497 -20.16 19.21 -13.43
CA PRO A 497 -20.93 20.20 -12.70
C PRO A 497 -21.59 19.60 -11.46
N ARG A 498 -21.58 20.33 -10.34
CA ARG A 498 -22.18 19.90 -9.06
C ARG A 498 -23.69 19.61 -9.25
N GLY A 499 -24.23 18.80 -8.36
CA GLY A 499 -25.60 18.30 -8.44
C GLY A 499 -25.71 17.03 -9.30
N LEU A 500 -26.87 16.84 -9.95
CA LEU A 500 -27.23 15.57 -10.57
C LEU A 500 -26.19 15.03 -11.58
N GLN A 501 -25.55 15.89 -12.38
CA GLN A 501 -24.55 15.44 -13.35
C GLN A 501 -23.31 14.82 -12.68
N ARG A 502 -22.80 15.43 -11.61
CA ARG A 502 -21.69 14.88 -10.84
C ARG A 502 -22.09 13.58 -10.16
N VAL A 503 -23.29 13.50 -9.60
CA VAL A 503 -23.83 12.29 -8.99
C VAL A 503 -23.92 11.14 -10.00
N LEU A 504 -24.47 11.39 -11.20
CA LEU A 504 -24.55 10.40 -12.27
C LEU A 504 -23.17 9.94 -12.75
N THR A 505 -22.20 10.86 -12.84
CA THR A 505 -20.80 10.53 -13.15
C THR A 505 -20.21 9.65 -12.03
N GLY A 506 -20.39 10.05 -10.78
CA GLY A 506 -19.92 9.31 -9.60
C GLY A 506 -20.50 7.89 -9.55
N LYS A 507 -21.78 7.73 -9.88
CA LYS A 507 -22.45 6.43 -10.03
C LYS A 507 -21.76 5.54 -11.07
N GLN A 508 -21.52 6.05 -12.28
CA GLN A 508 -20.86 5.29 -13.34
C GLN A 508 -19.45 4.84 -12.92
N ILE A 509 -18.69 5.71 -12.25
CA ILE A 509 -17.36 5.37 -11.74
C ILE A 509 -17.46 4.34 -10.60
N LEU A 510 -18.50 4.41 -9.76
CA LEU A 510 -18.76 3.41 -8.72
C LEU A 510 -19.08 2.03 -9.31
N GLU A 511 -19.88 1.97 -10.38
CA GLU A 511 -20.15 0.71 -11.10
C GLU A 511 -18.86 0.09 -11.63
N GLN A 512 -17.96 0.90 -12.19
CA GLN A 512 -16.64 0.45 -12.62
C GLN A 512 -15.81 -0.05 -11.41
N ALA A 513 -15.79 0.70 -10.30
CA ALA A 513 -15.08 0.32 -9.09
C ALA A 513 -15.54 -1.06 -8.59
N ILE A 514 -16.85 -1.31 -8.52
CA ILE A 514 -17.41 -2.60 -8.09
C ILE A 514 -16.91 -3.75 -8.98
N LYS A 515 -16.92 -3.56 -10.30
CA LYS A 515 -16.43 -4.57 -11.25
C LYS A 515 -14.95 -4.89 -11.00
N GLU A 516 -14.13 -3.85 -10.83
CA GLU A 516 -12.70 -4.02 -10.64
C GLU A 516 -12.31 -4.57 -9.27
N LEU A 517 -13.00 -4.16 -8.21
CA LEU A 517 -12.80 -4.71 -6.88
C LEU A 517 -13.16 -6.21 -6.84
N THR A 518 -14.24 -6.59 -7.54
CA THR A 518 -14.64 -8.00 -7.68
C THR A 518 -13.55 -8.84 -8.37
N ILE A 519 -12.77 -8.24 -9.28
CA ILE A 519 -11.62 -8.91 -9.90
C ILE A 519 -10.42 -8.90 -8.94
N GLY A 520 -9.97 -7.72 -8.49
CA GLY A 520 -8.72 -7.59 -7.74
C GLY A 520 -8.71 -8.27 -6.37
N PHE A 521 -9.87 -8.40 -5.75
CA PHE A 521 -10.03 -9.04 -4.44
C PHE A 521 -10.66 -10.44 -4.53
N GLY A 522 -10.78 -10.99 -5.73
CA GLY A 522 -11.25 -12.36 -5.96
C GLY A 522 -12.76 -12.43 -6.18
N ARG A 523 -13.16 -13.02 -7.32
CA ARG A 523 -14.58 -13.17 -7.70
C ARG A 523 -15.33 -14.13 -6.79
N GLN A 524 -14.66 -15.20 -6.37
CA GLN A 524 -15.24 -16.24 -5.51
C GLN A 524 -15.72 -15.68 -4.17
N ASP A 525 -15.07 -14.63 -3.67
CA ASP A 525 -15.41 -13.97 -2.40
C ASP A 525 -16.28 -12.72 -2.60
N GLY A 526 -16.76 -12.50 -3.83
CA GLY A 526 -17.51 -11.31 -4.20
C GLY A 526 -16.72 -10.01 -4.05
N GLY A 527 -15.38 -10.08 -4.08
CA GLY A 527 -14.47 -8.93 -3.99
C GLY A 527 -14.23 -8.36 -2.59
N GLY A 528 -14.56 -9.11 -1.53
CA GLY A 528 -14.25 -8.73 -0.14
C GLY A 528 -15.06 -7.54 0.40
N GLN A 529 -14.58 -6.98 1.52
CA GLN A 529 -15.29 -5.96 2.30
C GLN A 529 -15.57 -4.69 1.50
N LEU A 530 -14.57 -4.16 0.78
CA LEU A 530 -14.76 -2.93 0.02
C LEU A 530 -15.79 -3.08 -1.10
N THR A 531 -15.86 -4.24 -1.75
CA THR A 531 -16.89 -4.49 -2.76
C THR A 531 -18.28 -4.51 -2.16
N ARG A 532 -18.45 -5.10 -0.96
CA ARG A 532 -19.74 -5.10 -0.25
C ARG A 532 -20.18 -3.67 0.11
N LEU A 533 -19.27 -2.87 0.66
CA LEU A 533 -19.54 -1.46 0.97
C LEU A 533 -19.87 -0.65 -0.30
N ALA A 534 -19.13 -0.85 -1.39
CA ALA A 534 -19.39 -0.15 -2.66
C ALA A 534 -20.76 -0.53 -3.26
N LYS A 535 -21.14 -1.82 -3.23
CA LYS A 535 -22.46 -2.29 -3.67
C LYS A 535 -23.59 -1.72 -2.83
N GLU A 536 -23.39 -1.56 -1.54
CA GLU A 536 -24.37 -0.93 -0.68
C GLU A 536 -24.53 0.56 -0.99
N MET A 537 -23.41 1.29 -1.12
CA MET A 537 -23.42 2.70 -1.53
C MET A 537 -24.16 2.87 -2.87
N MET A 538 -24.00 1.94 -3.80
CA MET A 538 -24.77 1.92 -5.06
C MET A 538 -26.28 1.78 -4.83
N ARG A 539 -26.71 0.87 -3.93
CA ARG A 539 -28.13 0.67 -3.64
C ARG A 539 -28.77 1.91 -3.02
N HIS A 540 -28.10 2.53 -2.05
CA HIS A 540 -28.58 3.79 -1.45
C HIS A 540 -28.73 4.87 -2.51
N LEU A 541 -27.72 5.02 -3.37
CA LEU A 541 -27.74 6.00 -4.44
C LEU A 541 -28.88 5.75 -5.45
N ASP A 542 -29.12 4.49 -5.81
CA ASP A 542 -30.24 4.11 -6.68
C ASP A 542 -31.60 4.47 -6.06
N ASP A 543 -31.76 4.28 -4.76
CA ASP A 543 -33.01 4.60 -4.06
C ASP A 543 -33.22 6.11 -3.94
N GLU A 544 -32.17 6.89 -3.64
CA GLU A 544 -32.22 8.35 -3.65
C GLU A 544 -32.58 8.91 -5.04
N LEU A 545 -31.97 8.39 -6.10
CA LEU A 545 -32.25 8.82 -7.48
C LEU A 545 -33.69 8.47 -7.91
N LYS A 546 -34.24 7.34 -7.46
CA LYS A 546 -35.66 7.01 -7.69
C LYS A 546 -36.57 8.03 -7.01
N LEU A 547 -36.31 8.37 -5.75
CA LEU A 547 -37.09 9.37 -5.00
C LEU A 547 -37.04 10.73 -5.69
N PHE A 548 -35.86 11.16 -6.14
CA PHE A 548 -35.70 12.41 -6.91
C PHE A 548 -36.54 12.39 -8.19
N SER A 549 -36.52 11.27 -8.93
CA SER A 549 -37.30 11.12 -10.16
C SER A 549 -38.81 11.06 -9.91
N ALA A 550 -39.25 10.56 -8.76
CA ALA A 550 -40.66 10.52 -8.36
C ALA A 550 -41.16 11.89 -7.89
N GLY A 551 -40.35 12.61 -7.11
CA GLY A 551 -40.65 13.98 -6.66
C GLY A 551 -40.73 14.98 -7.83
N ALA A 552 -39.83 14.86 -8.81
CA ALA A 552 -39.88 15.70 -10.01
C ALA A 552 -41.14 15.47 -10.87
N ARG A 553 -41.73 14.27 -10.84
CA ARG A 553 -43.01 13.96 -11.52
C ARG A 553 -44.25 14.43 -10.76
N LEU A 554 -44.14 14.72 -9.47
CA LEU A 554 -45.24 15.26 -8.65
C LEU A 554 -45.30 16.80 -8.70
N GLN A 555 -44.25 17.45 -9.23
CA GLN A 555 -44.16 18.90 -9.41
C GLN A 555 -44.45 19.37 -10.85
N GLN A 556 -44.66 18.43 -11.78
CA GLN A 556 -45.17 18.65 -13.14
C GLN A 556 -46.64 18.25 -13.20
#